data_AF-A0A376AEL0-F1
#
_entry.id   AF-A0A376AEL0-F1
#
_cell.length_a   1.000
_cell.length_b   1.000
_cell.length_c   1.000
_cell.angle_alpha   90.00
_cell.angle_beta   90.00
_cell.angle_gamma   90.00
#
_symmetry.space_group_name_H-M   'P 1'
#
loop_
_entity.id
_entity.type
_entity.pdbx_description
1 polymer ?
#
loop_
_entity_poly.entity_id
_entity_poly.type
_entity_poly.pdbx_seq_one_letter_code
_entity_poly.pdbx_strand_id
1 'polypeptide(L)' 'MHRKGLIGDPVNKSKSLVLTDEGLRRSEALFRKLFTRQPVLPPS' A
#
# COMPACT_ATOMS: atom_id res chain seq x y z
N MET A 1 -14.99 -0.21 8.43
CA MET A 1 -13.82 0.20 7.62
C MET A 1 -13.27 -0.95 6.75
N HIS A 2 -14.11 -1.83 6.19
CA HIS A 2 -13.68 -2.96 5.32
C HIS A 2 -14.25 -2.90 3.89
N ARG A 3 -15.19 -1.98 3.64
CA ARG A 3 -15.96 -1.93 2.38
C ARG A 3 -15.15 -1.58 1.12
N LYS A 4 -13.91 -1.11 1.24
CA LYS A 4 -13.06 -0.78 0.09
C LYS A 4 -12.21 -1.97 -0.42
N GLY A 5 -12.25 -3.13 0.26
CA GLY A 5 -11.54 -4.34 -0.20
C GLY A 5 -10.01 -4.27 -0.13
N LEU A 6 -9.43 -3.24 0.51
CA LEU A 6 -7.99 -3.05 0.63
C LEU A 6 -7.42 -3.63 1.94
N ILE A 7 -8.30 -3.91 2.89
CA ILE A 7 -7.98 -4.40 4.23
C ILE A 7 -8.81 -5.66 4.43
N GLY A 8 -8.18 -6.77 4.81
CA GLY A 8 -8.85 -8.02 5.15
C GLY A 8 -9.77 -7.87 6.36
N ASP A 9 -10.70 -8.80 6.57
CA ASP A 9 -11.61 -8.77 7.73
C ASP A 9 -10.80 -8.90 9.04
N PRO A 10 -10.78 -7.89 9.93
CA PRO A 10 -10.02 -7.98 11.17
C PRO A 10 -10.77 -8.85 12.16
N VAL A 11 -10.52 -10.16 12.13
CA VAL A 11 -11.22 -11.12 12.99
C VAL A 11 -10.83 -11.07 14.47
N ASN A 12 -9.88 -10.25 14.92
CA ASN A 12 -9.55 -10.13 16.36
C ASN A 12 -8.95 -8.78 16.75
N LYS A 13 -9.09 -8.41 18.04
CA LYS A 13 -8.65 -7.13 18.64
C LYS A 13 -7.17 -6.83 18.31
N SER A 14 -7.03 -5.90 17.37
CA SER A 14 -5.89 -5.63 16.48
C SER A 14 -4.61 -5.09 17.13
N LYS A 15 -3.46 -5.66 16.74
CA LYS A 15 -2.18 -4.95 16.58
C LYS A 15 -1.66 -4.95 15.13
N SER A 16 -2.23 -5.78 14.25
CA SER A 16 -1.81 -5.91 12.86
C SER A 16 -3.04 -5.97 11.96
N LEU A 17 -3.17 -4.98 11.08
CA LEU A 17 -4.12 -4.97 9.97
C LEU A 17 -3.46 -5.62 8.76
N VAL A 18 -4.11 -6.63 8.18
CA VAL A 18 -3.62 -7.31 6.98
C VAL A 18 -4.17 -6.61 5.73
N LEU A 19 -3.28 -6.21 4.83
CA LEU A 19 -3.66 -5.71 3.51
C LEU A 19 -4.05 -6.90 2.62
N THR A 20 -5.06 -6.70 1.77
CA THR A 20 -5.29 -7.61 0.63
C THR A 20 -4.18 -7.43 -0.41
N ASP A 21 -4.03 -8.36 -1.34
CA ASP A 21 -3.02 -8.22 -2.41
C ASP A 21 -3.18 -6.92 -3.21
N GLU A 22 -4.42 -6.51 -3.47
CA GLU A 22 -4.70 -5.23 -4.12
C GLU A 22 -4.39 -4.04 -3.22
N GLY A 23 -4.68 -4.15 -1.92
CA GLY A 23 -4.30 -3.18 -0.91
C GLY A 23 -2.78 -2.98 -0.86
N LEU A 24 -2.02 -4.06 -0.90
CA LEU A 24 -0.57 -4.04 -0.88
C LEU A 24 0.00 -3.35 -2.13
N ARG A 25 -0.43 -3.77 -3.33
CA ARG A 25 0.03 -3.18 -4.61
C ARG A 25 -0.24 -1.67 -4.66
N ARG A 26 -1.44 -1.24 -4.27
CA ARG A 26 -1.79 0.20 -4.25
C ARG A 26 -0.99 0.97 -3.22
N SER A 27 -0.76 0.39 -2.05
CA SER A 27 0.04 1.02 -1.00
C SER A 27 1.48 1.21 -1.44
N GLU A 28 2.09 0.21 -2.08
CA GLU A 28 3.44 0.31 -2.63
C GLU A 28 3.56 1.40 -3.72
N ALA A 29 2.61 1.42 -4.66
CA ALA A 29 2.58 2.44 -5.72
C ALA A 29 2.48 3.87 -5.15
N LEU A 30 1.61 4.06 -4.15
CA LEU A 30 1.47 5.35 -3.46
C LEU A 30 2.73 5.69 -2.65
N PHE A 31 3.33 4.71 -1.97
CA PHE A 31 4.54 4.93 -1.20
C PHE A 31 5.69 5.43 -2.09
N ARG A 32 5.91 4.77 -3.23
CA ARG A 32 6.89 5.21 -4.24
C ARG A 32 6.60 6.63 -4.72
N LYS A 33 5.34 6.94 -5.04
CA LYS A 33 4.94 8.27 -5.52
C LYS A 33 5.16 9.39 -4.48
N LEU A 34 4.86 9.13 -3.22
CA LEU A 34 4.80 10.16 -2.18
C LEU A 34 6.08 10.30 -1.39
N PHE A 35 6.86 9.22 -1.24
CA PHE A 35 8.00 9.18 -0.31
C PHE A 35 9.33 8.80 -0.97
N THR A 36 9.36 8.51 -2.27
CA THR A 36 10.62 8.22 -2.98
C THR A 36 10.94 9.30 -4.00
N ARG A 37 12.23 9.53 -4.23
CA ARG A 37 12.68 10.41 -5.31
C ARG A 37 12.46 9.68 -6.63
N GLN A 38 11.90 10.39 -7.62
CA GLN A 38 11.81 9.84 -8.96
C GLN A 38 13.23 9.54 -9.46
N PRO A 39 13.46 8.34 -10.03
CA PRO A 39 14.74 8.05 -10.64
C PRO A 39 14.96 9.05 -11.77
N VAL A 40 15.97 9.89 -11.62
CA VAL A 40 16.47 10.72 -12.71
C VAL A 40 17.15 9.77 -13.70
N LEU A 41 16.61 9.64 -14.92
CA LEU A 41 17.38 8.99 -15.97
C LEU A 41 18.64 9.83 -16.20
N PRO A 42 19.83 9.21 -16.27
CA PRO A 42 21.03 9.95 -16.63
C PRO A 42 20.83 10.57 -18.03
N PRO A 43 21.29 11.82 -18.26
CA PRO A 43 21.24 12.41 -19.59
C PRO A 43 22.08 11.56 -20.55
N SER A 44 21.54 11.37 -21.76
CA SER A 44 22.16 10.66 -22.90
C SER A 44 23.42 11.34 -23.38
#